data_AF-A0A8S3AKH5-F1
#
_entry.id   AF-A0A8S3AKH5-F1
#
_cell.length_a   1.000
_cell.length_b   1.000
_cell.length_c   1.000
_cell.angle_alpha   90.00
_cell.angle_beta   90.00
_cell.angle_gamma   90.00
#
_symmetry.space_group_name_H-M   'P 1'
#
loop_
_entity.id
_entity.type
_entity.pdbx_description
1 polymer ?
#
loop_
_entity_poly.entity_id
_entity_poly.type
_entity_poly.pdbx_seq_one_letter_code
_entity_poly.pdbx_strand_id
1 'polypeptide(L)' 'SKVILVYTGELQWVPPAIYKSSCRIDVKFFPFDTQECEMRFASWTYNAREVTFTHYPEEQDTEYEINKLLAQQAISSTTD' A
#
# COMPACT_ATOMS: atom_id res chain seq x y z
N SER A 1 12.92 -16.79 3.59
CA SER A 1 12.38 -15.94 2.51
C SER A 1 12.13 -16.83 1.30
N LYS A 2 10.97 -16.72 0.65
CA LYS A 2 10.64 -17.48 -0.57
C LYS A 2 10.32 -16.48 -1.67
N VAL A 3 10.91 -16.69 -2.85
CA VAL A 3 10.67 -15.91 -4.06
C VAL A 3 10.06 -16.84 -5.09
N ILE A 4 9.06 -16.36 -5.84
CA ILE A 4 8.44 -17.09 -6.94
C ILE A 4 9.15 -16.66 -8.22
N LEU A 5 9.67 -17.63 -8.96
CA LEU A 5 10.31 -17.41 -10.27
C LEU A 5 9.38 -17.91 -11.36
N VAL A 6 9.09 -17.04 -12.32
CA VAL A 6 8.41 -17.39 -13.57
C VAL A 6 9.46 -17.71 -14.63
N TYR A 7 9.15 -18.62 -15.55
CA TYR A 7 10.09 -19.06 -16.59
C TYR A 7 10.61 -17.92 -17.49
N THR A 8 9.91 -16.78 -17.53
CA THR A 8 10.30 -15.55 -18.23
C THR A 8 11.46 -14.81 -17.55
N GLY A 9 11.84 -15.20 -16.34
CA GLY A 9 12.81 -14.50 -15.49
C GLY A 9 12.17 -13.48 -14.55
N GLU A 10 10.83 -13.33 -14.57
CA GLU A 10 10.11 -12.48 -13.63
C GLU A 10 10.12 -13.08 -12.22
N LEU A 11 10.32 -12.21 -11.21
CA LEU A 11 10.39 -12.58 -9.81
C LEU A 11 9.29 -11.90 -9.02
N GLN A 12 8.50 -12.68 -8.29
CA GLN A 12 7.53 -12.16 -7.32
C GLN A 12 8.00 -12.46 -5.90
N TRP A 13 8.06 -11.42 -5.07
CA TRP A 13 8.49 -11.52 -3.68
C TRP A 13 7.56 -10.71 -2.77
N VAL A 14 6.84 -11.39 -1.89
CA VAL A 14 5.89 -10.79 -0.94
C VAL A 14 6.25 -11.25 0.47
N PRO A 15 7.21 -10.59 1.14
CA PRO A 15 7.57 -10.93 2.52
C PRO A 15 6.50 -10.40 3.49
N PRO A 16 6.15 -11.15 4.56
CA PRO A 16 5.38 -10.58 5.66
C PRO A 16 6.22 -9.54 6.41
N ALA A 17 5.64 -8.40 6.73
CA ALA A 17 6.33 -7.34 7.46
C ALA A 17 5.36 -6.50 8.31
N ILE A 18 5.87 -6.01 9.45
CA ILE A 18 5.22 -5.01 10.28
C ILE A 18 5.98 -3.70 10.08
N TYR A 19 5.35 -2.74 9.40
CA TYR A 19 5.93 -1.42 9.17
C TYR A 19 5.48 -0.45 10.24
N LYS A 20 6.42 0.30 10.81
CA LYS A 20 6.15 1.40 11.74
C LYS A 20 6.77 2.67 11.17
N SER A 21 5.94 3.59 10.71
CA SER A 21 6.39 4.92 10.29
C SER A 21 6.30 5.92 11.45
N SER A 22 7.07 7.00 11.34
CA SER A 22 6.92 8.17 12.20
C SER A 22 5.95 9.13 11.53
N CYS A 23 4.88 9.51 12.23
CA CYS A 23 3.86 10.44 11.73
C CYS A 23 3.72 11.63 12.70
N ARG A 24 3.60 12.83 12.14
CA ARG A 24 3.32 14.04 12.94
C ARG A 24 1.81 14.15 13.10
N ILE A 25 1.37 14.25 14.35
CA ILE A 25 -0.06 14.37 14.70
C ILE A 25 -0.39 15.83 14.99
N ASP A 26 -1.48 16.34 14.40
CA ASP A 26 -2.06 17.64 14.76
C ASP A 26 -3.31 17.44 15.62
N VAL A 27 -3.23 17.86 16.89
CA VAL A 27 -4.28 17.67 17.90
C VAL A 27 -5.24 18.85 18.02
N LYS A 28 -5.20 19.81 17.08
CA LYS A 28 -6.00 21.05 17.12
C LYS A 28 -7.51 20.83 17.27
N PHE A 29 -8.04 19.74 16.71
CA PHE A 29 -9.48 19.45 16.68
C PHE A 29 -9.87 18.15 17.38
N PHE A 30 -9.04 17.65 18.30
CA PHE A 30 -9.34 16.43 19.04
C PHE A 30 -10.73 16.48 19.70
N PRO A 31 -11.57 15.42 19.60
CA PRO A 31 -11.31 14.09 19.03
C PRO A 31 -11.70 13.92 17.53
N PHE A 32 -11.94 15.01 16.81
CA PHE A 32 -12.41 15.03 15.41
C PHE A 32 -11.32 15.47 14.41
N ASP A 33 -10.06 15.38 14.82
CA ASP A 33 -8.90 15.65 13.99
C ASP A 33 -8.72 14.57 12.91
N THR A 34 -8.18 14.98 11.75
CA THR A 34 -7.81 14.08 10.66
C THR A 34 -6.29 13.98 10.61
N GLN A 35 -5.77 12.77 10.40
CA GLN A 35 -4.33 12.51 10.37
C GLN A 35 -3.90 12.00 9.00
N GLU A 36 -2.91 12.66 8.41
CA GLU A 36 -2.26 12.26 7.16
C GLU A 36 -0.87 11.69 7.48
N CYS A 37 -0.74 10.37 7.39
CA CYS A 37 0.51 9.67 7.70
C CYS A 37 1.10 9.02 6.44
N GLU A 38 2.34 9.39 6.13
CA GLU A 38 3.06 8.84 4.98
C GLU A 38 3.94 7.65 5.39
N MET A 39 4.08 6.69 4.48
CA MET A 39 5.16 5.71 4.49
C MET A 39 6.09 5.96 3.32
N ARG A 40 7.39 5.97 3.56
CA ARG A 40 8.41 6.20 2.54
C ARG A 40 9.26 4.95 2.37
N PHE A 41 9.22 4.38 1.18
CA PHE A 41 10.00 3.21 0.80
C PHE A 41 11.13 3.64 -0.13
N ALA A 42 12.34 3.15 0.13
CA ALA A 42 13.51 3.44 -0.68
C ALA A 42 14.50 2.28 -0.61
N SER A 43 15.32 2.16 -1.65
CA SER A 43 16.50 1.29 -1.60
C SER A 43 17.54 1.93 -0.69
N TRP A 44 18.08 1.14 0.23
CA TRP A 44 19.18 1.60 1.08
C TRP A 44 20.52 1.56 0.34
N THR A 45 20.69 0.60 -0.58
CA THR A 45 21.98 0.27 -1.19
C THR A 45 22.16 0.81 -2.60
N TYR A 46 21.07 1.00 -3.34
CA TYR A 46 21.10 1.40 -4.75
C TYR A 46 20.46 2.76 -4.95
N ASN A 47 20.99 3.53 -5.89
CA ASN A 47 20.42 4.81 -6.27
C ASN A 47 19.42 4.68 -7.44
N ALA A 48 18.77 5.79 -7.78
CA ALA A 48 17.72 5.84 -8.80
C ALA A 48 18.19 5.56 -10.25
N ARG A 49 19.50 5.52 -10.52
CA ARG A 49 20.05 5.11 -11.83
C ARG A 49 20.22 3.60 -11.95
N GLU A 50 20.21 2.89 -10.83
CA GLU A 50 20.45 1.45 -10.74
C GLU A 50 19.15 0.68 -10.54
N VAL A 51 18.23 1.24 -9.74
CA VAL A 51 16.94 0.63 -9.42
C VAL A 51 15.83 1.66 -9.50
N THR A 52 14.75 1.31 -10.20
CA THR A 52 13.53 2.11 -10.31
C THR A 52 12.42 1.45 -9.49
N PHE A 53 11.79 2.22 -8.61
CA PHE A 53 10.57 1.80 -7.93
C PHE A 53 9.36 2.23 -8.75
N THR A 54 8.45 1.30 -8.98
CA THR A 54 7.15 1.55 -9.61
C THR A 54 6.06 0.98 -8.73
N HIS A 55 4.91 1.65 -8.69
CA HIS A 55 3.73 1.05 -8.08
C HIS A 55 3.33 -0.19 -8.88
N TYR A 56 2.92 -1.23 -8.19
CA TYR A 56 2.30 -2.38 -8.85
C TYR A 56 1.02 -1.89 -9.53
N PRO A 57 0.78 -2.22 -10.81
CA PRO A 57 -0.40 -1.73 -11.54
C PRO A 57 -1.69 -2.20 -10.86
N GLU A 58 -2.64 -1.27 -10.65
CA GLU A 58 -3.93 -1.53 -9.99
C GLU A 58 -4.80 -2.55 -10.75
N GLU A 59 -4.63 -2.67 -12.07
CA GLU A 59 -5.50 -3.47 -12.95
C GLU A 59 -5.39 -5.00 -12.79
N GLN A 60 -4.44 -5.52 -12.01
CA GLN A 60 -4.24 -6.95 -11.83
C GLN A 60 -4.80 -7.54 -10.54
N ASP A 61 -5.26 -6.70 -9.62
CA ASP A 61 -5.81 -7.16 -8.34
C ASP A 61 -7.35 -7.07 -8.37
N THR A 62 -7.96 -7.93 -9.18
CA THR A 62 -9.42 -8.00 -9.34
C THR A 62 -10.12 -8.27 -8.02
N GLU A 63 -9.48 -8.99 -7.10
CA GLU A 63 -9.99 -9.24 -5.76
C GLU A 63 -9.98 -7.97 -4.90
N TYR A 64 -8.90 -7.17 -4.95
CA TYR A 64 -8.85 -5.88 -4.27
C TYR A 64 -9.90 -4.88 -4.81
N GLU A 65 -10.03 -4.76 -6.13
CA GLU A 65 -11.01 -3.85 -6.73
C GLU A 65 -12.46 -4.30 -6.47
N ILE A 66 -12.74 -5.62 -6.47
CA ILE A 66 -14.04 -6.15 -6.03
C ILE A 66 -14.28 -5.81 -4.56
N ASN A 67 -13.31 -6.04 -3.67
CA ASN A 67 -13.44 -5.77 -2.25
C ASN A 67 -13.62 -4.27 -1.94
N LYS A 68 -12.97 -3.40 -2.71
CA LYS A 68 -13.11 -1.94 -2.65
C LYS A 68 -14.49 -1.48 -3.09
N LEU A 69 -15.02 -2.02 -4.19
CA LEU A 69 -16.39 -1.74 -4.65
C LEU A 69 -17.45 -2.23 -3.65
N LEU A 70 -17.27 -3.43 -3.08
CA LEU A 70 -18.15 -3.98 -2.05
C LEU A 70 -18.15 -3.13 -0.78
N ALA A 71 -16.97 -2.66 -0.34
CA ALA A 71 -16.84 -1.77 0.81
C ALA A 71 -17.54 -0.42 0.57
N GLN A 72 -17.46 0.13 -0.64
CA GLN A 72 -18.11 1.39 -0.99
C GLN A 72 -19.64 1.27 -1.02
N GLN A 73 -20.17 0.15 -1.51
CA GLN A 73 -21.61 -0.14 -1.55
C GLN A 73 -22.19 -0.32 -0.13
N ALA A 74 -21.46 -0.97 0.78
CA ALA A 74 -21.85 -1.14 2.17
C ALA A 74 -21.92 0.19 2.96
N ILE A 75 -21.15 1.20 2.56
CA ILE A 75 -21.20 2.54 3.18
C ILE A 75 -22.44 3.30 2.70
N SER A 76 -22.87 3.13 1.45
CA SER A 76 -24.08 3.78 0.93
C SER A 76 -25.39 3.19 1.46
N SER A 77 -25.38 1.94 1.93
CA SER A 77 -26.56 1.26 2.50
C SER A 77 -26.68 1.41 4.02
N THR A 78 -25.70 2.04 4.67
CA THR A 78 -25.70 2.33 6.11
C THR A 78 -25.99 3.80 6.43
N THR A 79 -26.18 4.62 5.39
CA THR A 79 -26.79 5.95 5.46
C THR A 79 -28.25 5.88 5.01
N ASP A 80 -29.08 5.30 5.87
CA ASP A 80 -30.53 5.53 5.99
C ASP A 80 -30.89 5.40 7.49
#